data_AF-A0A0G0NKT5-F1
#
_entry.id   AF-A0A0G0NKT5-F1
#
_cell.length_a   1.000
_cell.length_b   1.000
_cell.length_c   1.000
_cell.angle_alpha   90.00
_cell.angle_beta   90.00
_cell.angle_gamma   90.00
#
_symmetry.space_group_name_H-M   'P 1'
#
loop_
_entity.id
_entity.type
_entity.pdbx_description
1 polymer ?
#
loop_
_entity_poly.entity_id
_entity_poly.type
_entity_poly.pdbx_seq_one_letter_code
_entity_poly.pdbx_strand_id
1 'polypeptide(L)'
;MKLAQVPIETVCDPPESSFNCVATVGGFEGLFENAIAALLGLAGIALFIMLLVGGFKFITSGGDPKSLESAKNTLTHAIGGIVLVALSYLILRFIGVFTGADVVNFNIN
;
A
#
# COMPACT_ATOMS: atom_id res chain seq x y z
N MET A 1 6.48 -24.62 -45.27
CA MET A 1 6.59 -23.16 -45.03
C MET A 1 5.22 -22.59 -44.63
N LYS A 2 4.83 -22.77 -43.36
CA LYS A 2 3.79 -21.99 -42.67
C LYS A 2 3.87 -22.39 -41.20
N LEU A 3 4.83 -21.81 -40.47
CA LEU A 3 4.97 -22.02 -39.04
C LEU A 3 4.46 -20.78 -38.32
N ALA A 4 3.74 -21.06 -37.22
CA ALA A 4 3.55 -20.22 -36.05
C ALA A 4 2.68 -18.98 -36.22
N GLN A 5 1.37 -19.19 -36.12
CA GLN A 5 0.45 -18.21 -35.54
C GLN A 5 -0.13 -18.84 -34.27
N VAL A 6 -0.23 -18.05 -33.18
CA VAL A 6 -0.88 -18.32 -31.86
C VAL A 6 0.04 -18.93 -30.77
N PRO A 7 -0.02 -18.50 -29.48
CA PRO A 7 -0.33 -17.19 -28.86
C PRO A 7 0.79 -16.71 -27.90
N ILE A 8 0.70 -15.46 -27.44
CA ILE A 8 1.53 -14.90 -26.37
C ILE A 8 1.01 -15.43 -25.04
N GLU A 9 1.28 -16.70 -24.74
CA GLU A 9 1.07 -17.28 -23.42
C GLU A 9 2.43 -17.31 -22.71
N THR A 10 2.80 -16.17 -22.11
CA THR A 10 3.75 -16.19 -21.01
C THR A 10 3.01 -16.70 -19.78
N VAL A 11 3.05 -18.01 -19.59
CA VAL A 11 2.77 -18.68 -18.32
C VAL A 11 3.71 -18.09 -17.27
N CYS A 12 3.18 -17.20 -16.44
CA CYS A 12 3.86 -16.69 -15.25
C CYS A 12 2.84 -16.69 -14.11
N ASP A 13 2.64 -17.85 -13.49
CA ASP A 13 2.03 -17.96 -12.16
C ASP A 13 3.01 -18.72 -11.23
N PRO A 14 3.04 -18.39 -9.93
CA PRO A 14 4.21 -18.43 -9.03
C PRO A 14 4.39 -19.83 -8.37
N PRO A 15 5.59 -20.24 -7.89
CA PRO A 15 6.23 -19.57 -6.75
C PRO A 15 7.78 -19.57 -6.74
N GLU A 16 8.34 -18.59 -6.04
CA GLU A 16 9.73 -18.54 -5.53
C GLU A 16 10.86 -18.35 -6.57
N SER A 17 11.08 -17.08 -6.94
CA SER A 17 12.37 -16.45 -7.30
C SER A 17 13.38 -17.24 -8.15
N SER A 18 13.58 -16.85 -9.41
CA SER A 18 14.89 -16.36 -9.90
C SER A 18 14.92 -16.11 -11.43
N PHE A 19 15.00 -14.81 -11.78
CA PHE A 19 15.95 -14.32 -12.77
C PHE A 19 15.83 -14.69 -14.26
N ASN A 20 14.68 -15.09 -14.84
CA ASN A 20 14.66 -15.41 -16.29
C ASN A 20 13.46 -14.92 -17.13
N CYS A 21 13.14 -13.63 -17.08
CA CYS A 21 12.63 -12.91 -18.25
C CYS A 21 13.01 -11.42 -18.20
N VAL A 22 13.93 -10.99 -19.06
CA VAL A 22 14.18 -9.59 -19.42
C VAL A 22 14.41 -9.61 -20.95
N ALA A 23 13.77 -8.81 -21.80
CA ALA A 23 13.53 -7.37 -21.70
C ALA A 23 12.05 -7.01 -21.91
N THR A 24 11.42 -6.53 -20.84
CA THR A 24 10.18 -5.77 -20.91
C THR A 24 10.09 -4.85 -19.70
N VAL A 25 9.43 -3.71 -19.88
CA VAL A 25 9.22 -2.67 -18.86
C VAL A 25 8.50 -3.20 -17.60
N GLY A 26 7.96 -4.42 -17.63
CA GLY A 26 7.40 -5.14 -16.48
C GLY A 26 8.40 -5.51 -15.37
N GLY A 27 9.71 -5.46 -15.64
CA GLY A 27 10.72 -5.60 -14.56
C GLY A 27 10.65 -4.46 -13.53
N PHE A 28 10.23 -3.26 -13.95
CA PHE A 28 9.96 -2.15 -13.04
C PHE A 28 8.69 -2.36 -12.23
N GLU A 29 7.68 -3.01 -12.81
CA GLU A 29 6.40 -3.28 -12.17
C GLU A 29 6.57 -4.24 -10.99
N GLY A 30 7.31 -5.34 -11.18
CA GLY A 30 7.62 -6.26 -10.08
C GLY A 30 8.55 -5.66 -9.02
N LEU A 31 9.49 -4.78 -9.40
CA LEU A 31 10.34 -4.06 -8.45
C LEU A 31 9.51 -3.06 -7.64
N PHE A 32 8.57 -2.38 -8.29
CA PHE A 32 7.69 -1.39 -7.67
C PHE A 32 6.68 -2.03 -6.72
N GLU A 33 6.06 -3.15 -7.11
CA GLU A 33 5.17 -3.90 -6.23
C GLU A 33 5.91 -4.43 -4.99
N ASN A 34 7.08 -5.03 -5.16
CA ASN A 34 7.86 -5.54 -4.04
C ASN A 34 8.37 -4.40 -3.14
N ALA A 35 8.80 -3.28 -3.73
CA ALA A 35 9.23 -2.10 -2.99
C ALA A 35 8.06 -1.52 -2.16
N ILE A 36 6.88 -1.37 -2.77
CA ILE A 36 5.67 -0.90 -2.09
C ILE A 36 5.27 -1.87 -0.98
N ALA A 37 5.23 -3.18 -1.24
CA ALA A 37 4.89 -4.17 -0.22
C ALA A 37 5.86 -4.12 0.98
N ALA A 38 7.16 -4.02 0.71
CA ALA A 38 8.17 -3.87 1.75
C ALA A 38 8.03 -2.55 2.53
N LEU A 39 7.77 -1.45 1.82
CA LEU A 39 7.55 -0.12 2.41
C LEU A 39 6.28 -0.08 3.25
N LEU A 40 5.16 -0.66 2.80
CA LEU A 40 3.91 -0.73 3.56
C LEU A 40 4.07 -1.60 4.82
N GLY A 41 4.78 -2.72 4.73
CA GLY A 41 5.09 -3.56 5.90
C GLY A 41 5.90 -2.80 6.95
N LEU A 42 6.97 -2.12 6.54
CA LEU A 42 7.78 -1.28 7.42
C LEU A 42 7.00 -0.07 7.96
N ALA A 43 6.20 0.59 7.11
CA ALA A 43 5.38 1.73 7.49
C ALA A 43 4.29 1.35 8.50
N GLY A 44 3.68 0.17 8.36
CA GLY A 44 2.69 -0.33 9.32
C GLY A 44 3.30 -0.52 10.72
N ILE A 45 4.49 -1.13 10.80
CA ILE A 45 5.21 -1.31 12.07
C ILE A 45 5.63 0.04 12.66
N ALA A 46 6.18 0.93 11.83
CA ALA A 46 6.59 2.26 12.26
C ALA A 46 5.39 3.08 12.78
N LEU A 47 4.25 3.06 12.08
CA LEU A 47 3.01 3.71 12.52
C LEU A 47 2.53 3.15 13.85
N PHE A 48 2.57 1.83 14.03
CA PHE A 48 2.17 1.19 15.28
C PHE A 48 3.04 1.65 16.46
N ILE A 49 4.37 1.68 16.30
CA ILE A 49 5.30 2.18 17.34
C ILE A 49 5.05 3.66 17.61
N MET A 50 4.86 4.47 16.57
CA MET A 50 4.63 5.91 16.72
C MET A 50 3.32 6.20 17.45
N LEU A 51 2.29 5.38 17.23
CA LEU A 51 1.00 5.45 17.92
C LEU A 51 1.15 5.07 19.40
N LEU A 52 1.90 4.01 19.73
CA LEU A 52 2.20 3.64 21.11
C LEU A 52 2.96 4.76 21.83
N VAL A 53 4.06 5.25 21.26
CA VAL A 53 4.88 6.31 21.89
C VAL A 53 4.09 7.62 21.99
N GLY A 54 3.37 8.01 20.94
CA GLY A 54 2.51 9.20 20.93
C GLY A 54 1.37 9.12 21.93
N GLY A 55 0.71 7.96 22.02
CA GLY A 55 -0.38 7.70 22.96
C GLY A 55 0.08 7.67 24.41
N PHE A 56 1.19 6.98 24.71
CA PHE A 56 1.78 6.98 26.05
C PHE A 56 2.22 8.39 26.46
N LYS A 57 2.86 9.13 25.56
CA LYS A 57 3.25 10.52 25.82
C LYS A 57 2.02 11.39 26.05
N PHE A 58 0.93 11.21 25.29
CA PHE A 58 -0.31 11.97 25.47
C PHE A 58 -0.92 11.77 26.87
N ILE A 59 -1.00 10.54 27.36
CA ILE A 59 -1.56 10.21 28.68
C ILE A 59 -0.63 10.68 29.81
N THR A 60 0.69 10.57 29.63
CA THR A 60 1.68 10.90 30.66
C THR A 60 1.96 12.41 30.76
N SER A 61 1.61 13.20 29.74
CA SER A 61 1.85 14.65 29.68
C SER A 61 0.90 15.49 30.55
N GLY A 62 0.17 14.88 31.51
CA GLY A 62 -0.97 15.40 32.26
C GLY A 62 -0.81 16.72 33.06
N GLY A 63 -0.36 17.80 32.42
CA GLY A 63 -0.20 19.13 32.99
C GLY A 63 0.76 20.05 32.22
N ASP A 64 1.66 19.51 31.39
CA ASP A 64 2.63 20.30 30.63
C ASP A 64 2.13 20.59 29.20
N PRO A 65 1.86 21.85 28.83
CA PRO A 65 1.23 22.19 27.55
C PRO A 65 2.13 21.85 26.34
N LYS A 66 3.45 21.94 26.49
CA LYS A 66 4.41 21.66 25.41
C LYS A 66 4.44 20.18 25.06
N SER A 67 4.37 19.33 26.07
CA SER A 67 4.36 17.88 25.95
C SER A 67 3.03 17.38 25.35
N LEU A 68 1.91 17.98 25.78
CA LEU A 68 0.58 17.74 25.22
C LEU A 68 0.47 18.13 23.75
N GLU A 69 0.96 19.30 23.37
CA GLU A 69 0.88 19.77 21.98
C GLU A 69 1.72 18.89 21.05
N SER A 70 2.92 18.50 21.49
CA SER A 70 3.76 17.55 20.74
C SER A 70 3.08 16.19 20.58
N ALA A 71 2.45 15.66 21.63
CA ALA A 71 1.75 14.39 21.58
C ALA A 71 0.51 14.45 20.68
N LYS A 72 -0.26 15.54 20.74
CA LYS A 72 -1.39 15.79 19.83
C LYS A 72 -0.95 15.84 18.38
N ASN A 73 0.14 16.54 18.07
CA ASN A 73 0.67 16.57 16.71
C ASN A 73 1.06 15.16 16.25
N THR A 74 1.80 14.39 17.04
CA THR A 74 2.13 12.99 16.69
C THR A 74 0.85 12.17 16.41
N LEU A 75 -0.17 12.30 17.26
CA LEU A 75 -1.41 11.57 17.10
C LEU A 75 -2.18 11.99 15.83
N THR A 76 -2.24 13.29 15.54
CA THR A 76 -2.87 13.81 14.33
C THR A 76 -2.19 13.30 13.06
N HIS A 77 -0.86 13.21 13.03
CA HIS A 77 -0.14 12.65 11.88
C HIS A 77 -0.40 11.14 11.73
N ALA A 78 -0.41 10.38 12.83
CA ALA A 78 -0.72 8.95 12.81
C ALA A 78 -2.16 8.68 12.35
N ILE A 79 -3.13 9.41 12.89
CA ILE A 79 -4.54 9.34 12.47
C ILE A 79 -4.69 9.80 11.02
N GLY A 80 -3.99 10.87 10.63
CA GLY A 80 -4.00 11.40 9.26
C GLY A 80 -3.58 10.36 8.23
N GLY A 81 -2.54 9.56 8.52
CA GLY A 81 -2.14 8.45 7.65
C GLY A 81 -3.21 7.37 7.49
N ILE A 82 -3.82 6.95 8.60
CA ILE A 82 -4.89 5.93 8.59
C ILE A 82 -6.12 6.45 7.81
N VAL A 83 -6.52 7.68 8.09
CA VAL A 83 -7.65 8.34 7.42
C VAL A 83 -7.37 8.50 5.93
N LEU A 84 -6.14 8.83 5.53
CA LEU A 84 -5.77 8.97 4.13
C LEU A 84 -5.90 7.65 3.36
N VAL A 85 -5.50 6.53 3.95
CA VAL A 85 -5.68 5.19 3.34
C VAL A 85 -7.17 4.84 3.25
N ALA A 86 -7.94 5.10 4.30
CA ALA A 86 -9.38 4.86 4.31
C ALA A 86 -10.14 5.71 3.26
N LEU A 87 -9.76 6.99 3.13
CA LEU A 87 -10.31 7.90 2.12
C LEU A 87 -9.93 7.46 0.71
N SER A 88 -8.68 7.02 0.49
CA SER A 88 -8.25 6.49 -0.80
C SER A 88 -9.13 5.31 -1.23
N TYR A 89 -9.37 4.36 -0.34
CA TYR A 89 -10.25 3.23 -0.61
C TYR A 89 -11.70 3.65 -0.89
N LEU A 90 -12.23 4.61 -0.13
CA LEU A 90 -13.56 5.16 -0.35
C LEU A 90 -13.70 5.80 -1.73
N ILE A 91 -12.70 6.58 -2.16
CA ILE A 91 -12.71 7.23 -3.47
C ILE A 91 -12.67 6.19 -4.60
N LEU A 92 -11.79 5.19 -4.51
CA LEU A 92 -11.72 4.10 -5.50
C LEU A 92 -13.06 3.36 -5.63
N ARG A 93 -13.70 3.05 -4.50
CA ARG A 93 -15.01 2.40 -4.48
C ARG A 93 -16.11 3.29 -5.04
N PHE A 94 -16.07 4.59 -4.75
CA PHE A 94 -17.02 5.56 -5.29
C PHE A 94 -16.94 5.63 -6.82
N ILE A 95 -15.73 5.63 -7.37
CA ILE A 95 -15.47 5.60 -8.81
C ILE A 95 -15.95 4.26 -9.42
N GLY A 96 -15.71 3.14 -8.75
CA GLY A 96 -16.18 1.83 -9.21
C GLY A 96 -17.71 1.76 -9.32
N VAL A 97 -18.43 2.30 -8.33
CA VAL A 97 -19.91 2.37 -8.36
C VAL A 97 -20.42 3.29 -9.46
N PHE A 98 -19.77 4.43 -9.70
CA PHE A 98 -20.16 5.37 -10.76
C PHE A 98 -19.84 4.87 -12.17
N THR A 99 -18.74 4.14 -12.34
CA THR A 99 -18.24 3.68 -13.64
C THR A 99 -18.74 2.27 -13.98
N GLY A 100 -19.30 1.54 -13.01
CA GLY A 100 -19.75 0.16 -13.18
C GLY A 100 -18.61 -0.85 -13.42
N ALA A 101 -17.35 -0.43 -13.20
CA ALA A 101 -16.16 -1.25 -13.34
C ALA A 101 -15.56 -1.50 -11.94
N ASP A 102 -15.33 -2.77 -11.61
CA ASP A 102 -14.69 -3.16 -10.35
C ASP A 102 -13.18 -2.87 -10.42
N VAL A 103 -12.79 -1.65 -10.03
CA VAL A 103 -11.38 -1.20 -10.01
C VAL A 103 -10.55 -1.80 -8.87
N VAL A 104 -11.21 -2.53 -7.96
CA VAL A 104 -10.58 -3.11 -6.76
C VAL A 104 -10.52 -4.63 -6.84
N ASN A 105 -11.30 -5.25 -7.74
CA ASN A 105 -11.33 -6.70 -7.91
C ASN A 105 -11.43 -7.04 -9.41
N PHE A 106 -10.28 -7.07 -10.08
CA PHE A 106 -10.19 -7.50 -11.47
C PHE A 106 -10.35 -9.02 -11.54
N ASN A 107 -11.60 -9.49 -11.50
CA ASN A 107 -11.95 -10.88 -11.78
C ASN A 107 -12.24 -11.01 -13.28
N ILE A 108 -11.20 -11.39 -14.04
CA ILE A 108 -11.30 -11.64 -15.48
C ILE A 108 -11.36 -13.16 -15.64
N ASN A 109 -12.56 -13.71 -15.80
CA ASN A 109 -12.77 -15.10 -16.25
C ASN A 109 -13.23 -15.11 -17.70
#